data_AF-A0A959G109-F1
#
_entry.id   AF-A0A959G109-F1
#
_cell.length_a   1.000
_cell.length_b   1.000
_cell.length_c   1.000
_cell.angle_alpha   90.00
_cell.angle_beta   90.00
_cell.angle_gamma   90.00
#
_symmetry.space_group_name_H-M   'P 1'
#
loop_
_entity.id
_entity.type
_entity.pdbx_description
1 polymer ?
#
loop_
_entity_poly.entity_id
_entity_poly.type
_entity_poly.pdbx_seq_one_letter_code
_entity_poly.pdbx_strand_id
1 'polypeptide(L)'
;MKTLFITAFTLLASTTFAQQLVTWKGGTPGREDQWAVAQNWSNNRVPDEFADVFIPDVSTSTFVYPVICNGEFEVNSLQMAATAALTILEDAVLTVSNDSSHLILGDLKLE
;
A
#
# COMPACT_ATOMS: atom_id res chain seq x y z
N MET A 1 -14.18 -45.49 -39.18
CA MET A 1 -13.09 -44.97 -38.33
C MET A 1 -12.85 -43.52 -38.70
N LYS A 2 -13.10 -42.58 -37.80
CA LYS A 2 -12.68 -41.18 -37.92
C LYS A 2 -12.77 -40.55 -36.53
N THR A 3 -11.73 -40.79 -35.74
CA THR A 3 -11.54 -40.13 -34.44
C THR A 3 -11.19 -38.67 -34.71
N LEU A 4 -12.09 -37.75 -34.32
CA LEU A 4 -11.83 -36.32 -34.28
C LEU A 4 -10.95 -36.03 -33.07
N PHE A 5 -9.72 -35.59 -33.31
CA PHE A 5 -8.87 -35.00 -32.29
C PHE A 5 -9.28 -33.54 -32.10
N ILE A 6 -9.83 -33.21 -30.94
CA ILE A 6 -10.05 -31.82 -30.50
C ILE A 6 -8.90 -31.47 -29.58
N THR A 7 -7.93 -30.72 -30.08
CA THR A 7 -6.85 -30.13 -29.28
C THR A 7 -7.38 -28.84 -28.65
N ALA A 8 -7.60 -28.84 -27.35
CA ALA A 8 -7.89 -27.63 -26.58
C ALA A 8 -6.58 -26.87 -26.32
N PHE A 9 -6.47 -25.64 -26.84
CA PHE A 9 -5.37 -24.74 -26.56
C PHE A 9 -5.77 -23.80 -25.41
N THR A 10 -5.43 -24.17 -24.18
CA THR A 10 -5.59 -23.30 -23.02
C THR A 10 -4.47 -22.27 -22.97
N LEU A 11 -4.77 -21.00 -23.27
CA LEU A 11 -3.90 -19.89 -22.91
C LEU A 11 -3.89 -19.75 -21.38
N LEU A 12 -2.77 -20.10 -20.75
CA LEU A 12 -2.47 -19.68 -19.39
C LEU A 12 -2.11 -18.20 -19.46
N ALA A 13 -3.04 -17.33 -19.06
CA ALA A 13 -2.73 -15.92 -18.82
C ALA A 13 -1.92 -15.83 -17.51
N SER A 14 -0.61 -15.62 -17.63
CA SER A 14 0.22 -15.27 -16.48
C SER A 14 0.00 -13.80 -16.13
N THR A 15 -0.54 -13.53 -14.94
CA THR A 15 -0.56 -12.18 -14.38
C THR A 15 0.83 -11.87 -13.85
N THR A 16 1.59 -11.05 -14.57
CA THR A 16 2.82 -10.47 -14.05
C THR A 16 2.45 -9.30 -13.14
N PHE A 17 2.69 -9.42 -11.84
CA PHE A 17 2.60 -8.29 -10.92
C PHE A 17 3.88 -7.46 -11.06
N ALA A 18 3.80 -6.39 -11.85
CA ALA A 18 4.81 -5.34 -11.79
C ALA A 18 4.56 -4.51 -10.53
N GLN A 19 5.63 -4.04 -9.88
CA GLN A 19 5.52 -3.15 -8.72
C GLN A 19 4.65 -1.94 -9.07
N GLN A 20 3.65 -1.64 -8.23
CA GLN A 20 2.69 -0.56 -8.47
C GLN A 20 2.89 0.56 -7.45
N LEU A 21 3.06 1.79 -7.93
CA LEU A 21 3.03 2.97 -7.07
C LEU A 21 1.60 3.20 -6.56
N VAL A 22 1.40 3.08 -5.25
CA VAL A 22 0.12 3.28 -4.57
C VAL A 22 0.26 4.49 -3.63
N THR A 23 -0.55 5.52 -3.87
CA THR A 23 -0.45 6.79 -3.15
C THR A 23 -1.57 6.91 -2.14
N TRP A 24 -1.23 7.30 -0.91
CA TRP A 24 -2.21 7.65 0.11
C TRP A 24 -3.01 8.90 -0.31
N LYS A 25 -4.34 8.81 -0.18
CA LYS A 25 -5.27 9.93 -0.35
C LYS A 25 -5.95 10.30 0.97
N GLY A 26 -6.32 9.27 1.75
CA GLY A 26 -7.23 9.40 2.88
C GLY A 26 -8.65 9.79 2.45
N GLY A 27 -9.46 10.23 3.42
CA GLY A 27 -10.71 10.96 3.17
C GLY A 27 -11.96 10.11 2.90
N THR A 28 -11.93 8.80 3.15
CA THR A 28 -13.17 7.99 3.18
C THR A 28 -14.03 8.37 4.39
N PRO A 29 -15.27 8.87 4.22
CA PRO A 29 -16.08 9.35 5.33
C PRO A 29 -16.26 8.33 6.46
N GLY A 30 -15.93 8.73 7.69
CA GLY A 30 -15.97 7.91 8.91
C GLY A 30 -14.82 6.91 9.08
N ARG A 31 -13.87 6.85 8.15
CA ARG A 31 -12.68 5.99 8.17
C ARG A 31 -11.52 6.64 7.39
N GLU A 32 -11.38 7.95 7.53
CA GLU A 32 -10.55 8.80 6.67
C GLU A 32 -9.06 8.48 6.79
N ASP A 33 -8.64 8.04 7.97
CA ASP A 33 -7.27 7.77 8.39
C ASP A 33 -6.88 6.29 8.27
N GLN A 34 -7.86 5.40 8.11
CA GLN A 34 -7.62 3.96 8.20
C GLN A 34 -6.82 3.43 7.02
N TRP A 35 -5.62 2.91 7.28
CA TRP A 35 -4.76 2.26 6.27
C TRP A 35 -5.47 1.13 5.54
N ALA A 36 -6.24 0.31 6.27
CA ALA A 36 -6.92 -0.87 5.75
C ALA A 36 -8.13 -0.56 4.85
N VAL A 37 -8.45 0.71 4.59
CA VAL A 37 -9.58 1.10 3.73
C VAL A 37 -9.10 1.33 2.31
N ALA A 38 -9.50 0.44 1.42
CA ALA A 38 -9.13 0.48 0.00
C ALA A 38 -9.40 1.83 -0.68
N GLN A 39 -10.51 2.51 -0.35
CA GLN A 39 -10.85 3.80 -0.97
C GLN A 39 -9.88 4.94 -0.60
N ASN A 40 -9.12 4.80 0.50
CA ASN A 40 -8.09 5.77 0.90
C ASN A 40 -6.84 5.70 0.01
N TRP A 41 -6.75 4.74 -0.91
CA TRP A 41 -5.59 4.53 -1.79
C TRP A 41 -5.89 4.85 -3.26
N SER A 42 -4.90 5.35 -3.99
CA SER A 42 -5.05 5.82 -5.38
C SER A 42 -5.63 4.77 -6.34
N ASN A 43 -5.32 3.49 -6.13
CA ASN A 43 -5.79 2.37 -6.95
C ASN A 43 -7.04 1.66 -6.40
N ASN A 44 -7.66 2.20 -5.33
CA ASN A 44 -8.80 1.59 -4.63
C ASN A 44 -8.51 0.16 -4.12
N ARG A 45 -7.28 -0.10 -3.67
CA ARG A 45 -6.85 -1.35 -3.03
C ARG A 45 -5.93 -1.04 -1.86
N VAL A 46 -5.96 -1.89 -0.84
CA VAL A 46 -4.96 -1.82 0.24
C VAL A 46 -3.62 -2.28 -0.32
N PRO A 47 -2.51 -1.55 -0.11
CA PRO A 47 -1.17 -1.97 -0.52
C PRO A 47 -0.80 -3.34 0.06
N ASP A 48 -0.16 -4.15 -0.77
CA ASP A 48 0.37 -5.48 -0.45
C ASP A 48 1.88 -5.53 -0.74
N GLU A 49 2.50 -6.70 -0.61
CA GLU A 49 3.95 -6.90 -0.74
C GLU A 49 4.51 -6.51 -2.12
N PHE A 50 3.65 -6.28 -3.12
CA PHE A 50 4.04 -5.83 -4.45
C PHE A 50 3.84 -4.32 -4.67
N ALA A 51 3.35 -3.59 -3.67
CA ALA A 51 3.07 -2.16 -3.77
C ALA A 51 4.25 -1.29 -3.31
N ASP A 52 4.57 -0.28 -4.12
CA ASP A 52 5.40 0.85 -3.71
C ASP A 52 4.50 1.92 -3.12
N VAL A 53 4.57 2.13 -1.80
CA VAL A 53 3.71 3.10 -1.12
C VAL A 53 4.34 4.48 -1.11
N PHE A 54 3.55 5.49 -1.49
CA PHE A 54 3.90 6.89 -1.31
C PHE A 54 2.88 7.62 -0.44
N ILE A 55 3.35 8.24 0.64
CA ILE A 55 2.54 9.10 1.51
C ILE A 55 2.92 10.57 1.20
N PRO A 56 2.03 11.34 0.55
CA PRO A 56 2.28 12.74 0.23
C PRO A 56 2.07 13.63 1.46
N ASP A 57 2.50 14.89 1.35
CA ASP A 57 2.04 15.94 2.24
C ASP A 57 0.56 16.23 1.96
N VAL A 58 -0.30 15.99 2.95
CA VAL A 58 -1.74 16.26 2.87
C VAL A 58 -2.17 17.46 3.71
N SER A 59 -1.22 18.29 4.18
CA SER A 59 -1.48 19.51 4.95
C SER A 59 -2.20 20.62 4.19
N THR A 60 -2.52 20.40 2.91
CA THR A 60 -3.30 21.33 2.09
C THR A 60 -4.52 20.67 1.42
N SER A 61 -4.76 19.38 1.69
CA SER A 61 -5.83 18.60 1.06
C SER A 61 -6.76 18.01 2.12
N THR A 62 -6.56 16.74 2.49
CA THR A 62 -7.42 16.03 3.43
C THR A 62 -7.06 16.30 4.88
N PHE A 63 -5.83 16.75 5.17
CA PHE A 63 -5.28 16.86 6.53
C PHE A 63 -5.29 15.54 7.31
N VAL A 64 -5.44 14.41 6.62
CA VAL A 64 -5.58 13.09 7.24
C VAL A 64 -4.46 12.18 6.79
N TYR A 65 -3.55 11.92 7.71
CA TYR A 65 -2.47 10.96 7.55
C TYR A 65 -2.94 9.54 7.88
N PRO A 66 -2.29 8.51 7.30
CA PRO A 66 -2.64 7.14 7.55
C PRO A 66 -2.33 6.70 8.98
N VAL A 67 -3.21 5.84 9.50
CA VAL A 67 -3.09 5.15 10.78
C VAL A 67 -3.28 3.63 10.55
N ILE A 68 -2.34 2.84 11.04
CA ILE A 68 -2.45 1.39 11.14
C ILE A 68 -2.78 1.05 12.59
N CYS A 69 -4.05 0.76 12.84
CA CYS A 69 -4.53 0.52 14.21
C CYS A 69 -4.27 -0.89 14.71
N ASN A 70 -4.25 -1.88 13.80
CA ASN A 70 -4.03 -3.29 14.10
C ASN A 70 -3.63 -4.07 12.84
N GLY A 71 -3.17 -5.30 13.04
CA GLY A 71 -2.90 -6.25 11.97
C GLY A 71 -1.50 -6.12 11.36
N GLU A 72 -1.24 -6.95 10.36
CA GLU A 72 0.06 -7.04 9.70
C GLU A 72 -0.10 -6.64 8.24
N PHE A 73 0.74 -5.71 7.79
CA PHE A 73 0.82 -5.27 6.41
C PHE A 73 2.26 -5.43 5.91
N GLU A 74 2.40 -5.85 4.66
CA GLU A 74 3.68 -5.90 3.97
C GLU A 74 3.58 -5.03 2.72
N VAL A 75 4.64 -4.28 2.43
CA VAL A 75 4.76 -3.45 1.22
C VAL A 75 6.14 -3.61 0.62
N ASN A 76 6.26 -3.42 -0.70
CA ASN A 76 7.57 -3.49 -1.36
C ASN A 76 8.45 -2.32 -0.91
N SER A 77 7.94 -1.08 -0.97
CA SER A 77 8.68 0.10 -0.51
C SER A 77 7.75 1.10 0.15
N LEU A 78 8.31 1.97 0.98
CA LEU A 78 7.59 3.08 1.61
C LEU A 78 8.39 4.37 1.44
N GLN A 79 7.81 5.34 0.76
CA GLN A 79 8.34 6.69 0.63
C GLN A 79 7.36 7.70 1.24
N MET A 80 7.90 8.70 1.94
CA MET A 80 7.13 9.77 2.55
C MET A 80 7.65 11.13 2.08
N ALA A 81 6.75 12.08 1.83
CA ALA A 81 7.12 13.48 1.70
C ALA A 81 7.64 14.02 3.05
N ALA A 82 8.45 15.09 3.02
CA ALA A 82 9.17 15.57 4.21
C ALA A 82 8.29 15.95 5.41
N THR A 83 7.04 16.34 5.17
CA THR A 83 6.04 16.76 6.17
C THR A 83 4.92 15.73 6.35
N ALA A 84 5.02 14.59 5.67
CA ALA A 84 4.05 13.52 5.79
C ALA A 84 4.22 12.77 7.12
N ALA A 85 3.14 12.16 7.60
CA ALA A 85 3.16 11.30 8.77
C ALA A 85 2.50 9.95 8.48
N LEU A 86 2.90 8.94 9.25
CA LEU A 86 2.27 7.62 9.33
C LEU A 86 2.28 7.20 10.80
N THR A 87 1.12 6.81 11.31
CA THR A 87 1.00 6.30 12.68
C THR A 87 0.80 4.79 12.66
N ILE A 88 1.58 4.05 13.46
CA ILE A 88 1.44 2.60 13.66
C ILE A 88 1.21 2.40 15.16
N LEU A 89 0.05 1.82 15.53
CA LEU A 89 -0.29 1.55 16.92
C LEU A 89 0.36 0.24 17.41
N GLU A 90 0.38 0.02 18.73
CA GLU A 90 1.09 -1.09 19.39
C GLU A 90 0.70 -2.49 18.87
N ASP A 91 -0.56 -2.67 18.45
CA ASP A 91 -1.10 -3.94 17.93
C ASP A 91 -0.93 -4.11 16.40
N ALA A 92 -0.14 -3.25 15.77
CA ALA A 92 0.07 -3.23 14.33
C ALA A 92 1.52 -3.43 13.92
N VAL A 93 1.72 -4.06 12.75
CA VAL A 93 3.03 -4.27 12.14
C VAL A 93 2.98 -3.85 10.67
N LEU A 94 3.96 -3.06 10.25
CA LEU A 94 4.23 -2.76 8.84
C LEU A 94 5.64 -3.27 8.49
N THR A 95 5.72 -4.20 7.56
CA THR A 95 6.98 -4.71 7.01
C THR A 95 7.23 -4.07 5.64
N VAL A 96 8.44 -3.56 5.43
CA VAL A 96 8.88 -2.93 4.17
C VAL A 96 10.04 -3.74 3.60
N SER A 97 9.84 -4.36 2.44
CA SER A 97 10.75 -5.40 1.92
C SER A 97 11.99 -4.82 1.22
N ASN A 98 11.82 -3.76 0.43
CA ASN A 98 12.89 -2.96 -0.18
C ASN A 98 12.91 -1.59 0.47
N ASP A 99 13.44 -1.56 1.70
CA ASP A 99 13.67 -0.29 2.37
C ASP A 99 14.83 0.44 1.68
N SER A 100 14.48 1.37 0.79
CA SER A 100 15.43 2.33 0.21
C SER A 100 15.60 3.55 1.11
N SER A 101 15.12 3.53 2.37
CA SER A 101 15.25 4.68 3.26
C SER A 101 16.72 4.99 3.53
N HIS A 102 17.18 6.02 2.82
CA HIS A 102 18.11 6.97 3.37
C HIS A 102 17.49 7.49 4.68
N LEU A 103 17.93 6.92 5.81
CA LEU A 103 17.60 7.38 7.15
C LEU A 103 17.83 8.90 7.25
N ILE A 104 16.77 9.70 7.17
CA ILE A 104 16.78 10.99 7.85
C ILE A 104 16.37 10.67 9.28
N LEU A 105 17.38 10.49 10.14
CA LEU A 105 17.20 10.46 11.59
C LEU A 105 16.52 11.76 12.02
N GLY A 106 15.23 11.69 12.32
CA GLY A 106 14.46 12.79 12.88
C GLY A 106 13.00 12.39 13.01
N ASP A 107 12.53 12.31 14.26
CA ASP A 107 11.11 12.29 14.64
C ASP A 107 10.35 10.96 14.69
N LEU A 108 11.00 9.90 15.21
CA LEU A 108 10.25 8.92 15.98
C LEU A 108 9.97 9.50 17.38
N LYS A 109 8.85 10.23 17.54
CA LYS A 109 8.32 10.52 18.87
C LYS A 109 7.46 9.33 19.31
N LEU A 110 8.03 8.51 20.17
CA LEU A 110 7.26 7.66 21.08
C LEU A 110 6.81 8.57 22.23
N GLU A 111 5.52 8.88 22.31
CA GLU A 111 4.89 9.36 23.54
C GLU A 111 4.38 8.17 24.35
#